data_AF-A0A8K0EKL3-F1
#
_entry.id   AF-A0A8K0EKL3-F1
#
_cell.length_a   1.000
_cell.length_b   1.000
_cell.length_c   1.000
_cell.angle_alpha   90.00
_cell.angle_beta   90.00
_cell.angle_gamma   90.00
#
_symmetry.space_group_name_H-M   'P 1'
#
loop_
_entity.id
_entity.type
_entity.pdbx_description
1 polymer ?
#
loop_
_entity_poly.entity_id
_entity_poly.type
_entity_poly.pdbx_seq_one_letter_code
_entity_poly.pdbx_strand_id
1 'polypeptide(L)'
;MNVNTHLKLALLVLSLFLSFFIGGAIFQRIEDDAYDSRVRWYFMSYYFCVTVTTTVGYGHVTPATTGGKVFTFFYALVTIPVMVITLADIGRKLANLIGLAETKVLGRVKNRHLRFMAVLAMTLLAGIVVFLLIPAAIFTALEEQWSFMEGFWCAFATLATIGFGDLVPGMSREVGQLGSPERNVYTVALSMYTLLGMTWPATLWVLVADYLYGSKGTEQGQEEGQKTEAVAI
;
A
#
# COMPACT_ATOMS: atom_id res chain seq x y z
N MET A 1 -17.43 -19.32 1.24
CA MET A 1 -16.66 -18.15 0.76
C MET A 1 -16.85 -18.07 -0.76
N ASN A 2 -17.43 -16.99 -1.29
CA ASN A 2 -18.00 -16.95 -2.64
C ASN A 2 -16.88 -16.76 -3.70
N VAL A 3 -16.81 -17.62 -4.73
CA VAL A 3 -15.76 -17.59 -5.79
C VAL A 3 -15.65 -16.19 -6.43
N ASN A 4 -16.78 -15.50 -6.54
CA ASN A 4 -16.86 -14.14 -7.09
C ASN A 4 -16.04 -13.11 -6.31
N THR A 5 -15.85 -13.26 -4.99
CA THR A 5 -15.08 -12.28 -4.19
C THR A 5 -13.58 -12.42 -4.38
N HIS A 6 -13.07 -13.65 -4.51
CA HIS A 6 -11.64 -13.87 -4.82
C HIS A 6 -11.32 -13.43 -6.23
N LEU A 7 -12.21 -13.73 -7.19
CA LEU A 7 -12.07 -13.29 -8.57
C LEU A 7 -12.07 -11.75 -8.68
N LYS A 8 -13.02 -11.06 -8.03
CA LYS A 8 -13.06 -9.58 -8.00
C LYS A 8 -11.76 -8.98 -7.48
N LEU A 9 -11.25 -9.47 -6.34
CA LEU A 9 -9.99 -8.98 -5.78
C LEU A 9 -8.82 -9.24 -6.75
N ALA A 10 -8.76 -10.43 -7.35
CA ALA A 10 -7.72 -10.76 -8.32
C ALA A 10 -7.76 -9.84 -9.55
N LEU A 11 -8.96 -9.51 -10.04
CA LEU A 11 -9.14 -8.56 -11.15
C LEU A 11 -8.73 -7.13 -10.77
N LEU A 12 -9.04 -6.67 -9.55
CA LEU A 12 -8.60 -5.35 -9.07
C LEU A 12 -7.07 -5.28 -8.99
N VAL A 13 -6.44 -6.29 -8.37
CA VAL A 13 -4.97 -6.39 -8.31
C VAL A 13 -4.38 -6.40 -9.72
N LEU A 14 -4.88 -7.26 -10.61
CA LEU A 14 -4.42 -7.32 -11.99
C LEU A 14 -4.57 -5.98 -12.72
N SER A 15 -5.68 -5.27 -12.52
CA SER A 15 -5.92 -3.97 -13.13
C SER A 15 -4.91 -2.91 -12.67
N LEU A 16 -4.51 -2.93 -11.38
CA LEU A 16 -3.47 -2.05 -10.85
C LEU A 16 -2.11 -2.36 -11.45
N PHE A 17 -1.73 -3.65 -11.52
CA PHE A 17 -0.48 -4.06 -12.16
C PHE A 17 -0.43 -3.58 -13.61
N LEU A 18 -1.48 -3.83 -14.39
CA LEU A 18 -1.56 -3.38 -15.78
C LEU A 18 -1.50 -1.85 -15.89
N SER A 19 -2.17 -1.11 -15.00
CA SER A 19 -2.13 0.36 -15.02
C SER A 19 -0.74 0.89 -14.77
N PHE A 20 0.07 0.27 -13.89
CA PHE A 20 1.45 0.69 -13.67
C PHE A 20 2.32 0.51 -14.91
N PHE A 21 2.22 -0.64 -15.60
CA PHE A 21 3.02 -0.90 -16.80
C PHE A 21 2.63 0.01 -17.97
N ILE A 22 1.32 0.15 -18.22
CA ILE A 22 0.79 0.99 -19.30
C ILE A 22 1.03 2.47 -18.99
N GLY A 23 0.74 2.89 -17.76
CA GLY A 23 0.93 4.26 -17.29
C GLY A 23 2.40 4.68 -17.36
N GLY A 24 3.32 3.81 -16.95
CA GLY A 24 4.76 4.05 -17.08
C GLY A 24 5.20 4.26 -18.53
N ALA A 25 4.65 3.47 -19.46
CA ALA A 25 4.98 3.60 -20.89
C ALA A 25 4.46 4.92 -21.48
N ILE A 26 3.23 5.31 -21.12
CA ILE A 26 2.63 6.57 -21.56
C ILE A 26 3.40 7.76 -20.97
N PHE A 27 3.65 7.75 -19.66
CA PHE A 27 4.34 8.82 -18.97
C PHE A 27 5.75 9.02 -19.52
N GLN A 28 6.51 7.94 -19.74
CA GLN A 28 7.84 8.00 -20.35
C GLN A 28 7.79 8.68 -21.72
N ARG A 29 6.81 8.33 -22.57
CA ARG A 29 6.69 8.91 -23.91
C ARG A 29 6.32 10.39 -23.90
N ILE A 30 5.48 10.82 -22.95
CA ILE A 30 5.06 12.21 -22.83
C ILE A 30 6.19 13.09 -22.28
N GLU A 31 7.05 12.53 -21.42
CA GLU A 31 8.09 13.27 -20.69
C GLU A 31 9.52 13.02 -21.23
N ASP A 32 9.68 12.31 -22.36
CA ASP A 32 11.01 11.88 -22.87
C ASP A 32 11.97 13.06 -23.11
N ASP A 33 11.45 14.18 -23.60
CA ASP A 33 12.24 15.39 -23.87
C ASP A 33 12.43 16.30 -22.65
N ALA A 34 11.67 16.06 -21.57
CA ALA A 34 11.63 16.96 -20.41
C ALA A 34 12.62 16.57 -19.30
N TYR A 35 13.12 15.34 -19.32
CA TYR A 35 14.00 14.79 -18.28
C TYR A 35 15.44 14.58 -18.77
N ASP A 36 16.40 14.71 -17.86
CA ASP A 36 17.75 14.20 -18.09
C ASP A 36 17.71 12.66 -18.20
N SER A 37 18.67 12.09 -18.92
CA SER A 37 18.99 10.67 -19.03
C SER A 37 18.86 9.89 -17.73
N ARG A 38 19.16 10.51 -16.57
CA ARG A 38 19.00 9.96 -15.21
C ARG A 38 17.59 9.50 -14.85
N VAL A 39 16.56 10.14 -15.42
CA VAL A 39 15.16 9.95 -15.04
C VAL A 39 14.31 9.37 -16.17
N ARG A 40 14.81 9.44 -17.42
CA ARG A 40 14.11 9.00 -18.65
C ARG A 40 13.86 7.49 -18.79
N TRP A 41 14.33 6.66 -17.87
CA TRP A 41 14.23 5.21 -18.00
C TRP A 41 12.87 4.68 -17.50
N TYR A 42 12.34 3.71 -18.25
CA TYR A 42 10.97 3.20 -18.11
C TYR A 42 10.56 2.87 -16.67
N PHE A 43 11.40 2.19 -15.88
CA PHE A 43 10.98 1.76 -14.55
C PHE A 43 10.89 2.91 -13.54
N MET A 44 11.48 4.09 -13.80
CA MET A 44 11.17 5.28 -12.99
C MET A 44 9.80 5.83 -13.31
N SER A 45 9.41 5.82 -14.59
CA SER A 45 8.05 6.20 -14.99
C SER A 45 7.02 5.21 -14.42
N TYR A 46 7.34 3.92 -14.38
CA TYR A 46 6.57 2.89 -13.69
C TYR A 46 6.49 3.16 -12.18
N TYR A 47 7.62 3.41 -11.52
CA TYR A 47 7.65 3.68 -10.08
C TYR A 47 6.93 4.98 -9.72
N PHE A 48 7.02 6.01 -10.57
CA PHE A 48 6.20 7.21 -10.49
C PHE A 48 4.70 6.84 -10.47
N CYS A 49 4.23 6.02 -11.40
CA CYS A 49 2.83 5.57 -11.44
C CYS A 49 2.41 4.81 -10.17
N VAL A 50 3.32 4.00 -9.60
CA VAL A 50 3.11 3.35 -8.30
C VAL A 50 2.95 4.42 -7.21
N THR A 51 3.91 5.34 -7.08
CA THR A 51 3.90 6.39 -6.02
C THR A 51 2.72 7.35 -6.11
N VAL A 52 2.20 7.63 -7.33
CA VAL A 52 0.96 8.39 -7.54
C VAL A 52 -0.24 7.60 -7.03
N THR A 53 -0.33 6.32 -7.41
CA THR A 53 -1.47 5.46 -7.06
C THR A 53 -1.53 5.16 -5.57
N THR A 54 -0.37 5.00 -4.94
CA THR A 54 -0.23 4.78 -3.50
C THR A 54 -0.22 6.08 -2.69
N THR A 55 -0.33 7.23 -3.36
CA THR A 55 -0.31 8.57 -2.77
C THR A 55 0.92 8.86 -1.90
N VAL A 56 2.04 8.17 -2.14
CA VAL A 56 3.33 8.47 -1.48
C VAL A 56 3.91 9.76 -2.04
N GLY A 57 4.00 9.86 -3.36
CA GLY A 57 4.34 11.11 -4.04
C GLY A 57 5.65 11.80 -3.61
N TYR A 58 6.79 11.08 -3.57
CA TYR A 58 8.10 11.62 -3.16
C TYR A 58 8.57 12.90 -3.89
N GLY A 59 8.01 13.27 -5.04
CA GLY A 59 8.37 14.49 -5.75
C GLY A 59 9.71 14.47 -6.52
N HIS A 60 10.49 13.40 -6.44
CA HIS A 60 11.74 13.25 -7.22
C HIS A 60 11.50 13.04 -8.73
N VAL A 61 10.34 12.48 -9.09
CA VAL A 61 9.79 12.47 -10.46
C VAL A 61 8.43 13.15 -10.41
N THR A 62 8.25 14.22 -11.16
CA THR A 62 7.00 14.97 -11.29
C THR A 62 6.71 15.35 -12.74
N PRO A 63 5.45 15.39 -13.20
CA PRO A 63 5.17 15.74 -14.59
C PRO A 63 5.67 17.18 -14.89
N ALA A 64 6.67 17.30 -15.75
CA ALA A 64 7.23 18.59 -16.13
C ALA A 64 6.42 19.21 -17.26
N THR A 65 5.93 18.39 -18.19
CA THR A 65 5.12 18.85 -19.32
C THR A 65 3.65 19.08 -18.95
N THR A 66 2.96 19.93 -19.71
CA THR A 66 1.50 20.08 -19.60
C THR A 66 0.78 18.76 -19.86
N GLY A 67 1.26 17.96 -20.83
CA GLY A 67 0.70 16.65 -21.15
C GLY A 67 0.82 15.67 -19.99
N GLY A 68 1.97 15.61 -19.32
CA GLY A 68 2.20 14.73 -18.19
C GLY A 68 1.34 15.11 -16.99
N LYS A 69 1.09 16.42 -16.77
CA LYS A 69 0.20 16.90 -15.69
C LYS A 69 -1.24 16.45 -15.94
N VAL A 70 -1.73 16.62 -17.17
CA VAL A 70 -3.08 16.17 -17.57
C VAL A 70 -3.21 14.66 -17.46
N PHE A 71 -2.22 13.90 -17.96
CA PHE A 71 -2.18 12.45 -17.82
C PHE A 71 -2.24 12.03 -16.35
N THR A 72 -1.37 12.60 -15.50
CA THR A 72 -1.27 12.25 -14.07
C THR A 72 -2.60 12.51 -13.35
N PHE A 73 -3.30 13.60 -13.68
CA PHE A 73 -4.62 13.91 -13.12
C PHE A 73 -5.64 12.79 -13.39
N PHE A 74 -5.81 12.40 -14.67
CA PHE A 74 -6.77 11.35 -15.03
C PHE A 74 -6.34 9.98 -14.55
N TYR A 75 -5.03 9.69 -14.57
CA TYR A 75 -4.47 8.46 -14.05
C TYR A 75 -4.79 8.29 -12.56
N ALA A 76 -4.48 9.31 -11.74
CA ALA A 76 -4.74 9.32 -10.30
C ALA A 76 -6.24 9.19 -9.96
N LEU A 77 -7.11 9.83 -10.75
CA LEU A 77 -8.57 9.77 -10.55
C LEU A 77 -9.11 8.33 -10.62
N VAL A 78 -8.48 7.47 -11.41
CA VAL A 78 -8.89 6.06 -11.57
C VAL A 78 -8.13 5.15 -10.61
N THR A 79 -6.81 5.27 -10.52
CA THR A 79 -6.00 4.27 -9.81
C THR A 79 -6.06 4.43 -8.30
N ILE A 80 -6.19 5.65 -7.76
CA ILE A 80 -6.30 5.86 -6.31
C ILE A 80 -7.57 5.19 -5.73
N PRO A 81 -8.79 5.40 -6.28
CA PRO A 81 -9.97 4.69 -5.79
C PRO A 81 -9.84 3.16 -5.88
N VAL A 82 -9.28 2.64 -6.97
CA VAL A 82 -9.04 1.20 -7.14
C VAL A 82 -8.07 0.70 -6.07
N MET A 83 -7.01 1.46 -5.77
CA MET A 83 -6.05 1.13 -4.71
C MET A 83 -6.71 1.11 -3.33
N VAL A 84 -7.52 2.12 -2.99
CA VAL A 84 -8.23 2.18 -1.70
C VAL A 84 -9.18 1.00 -1.52
N ILE A 85 -9.95 0.65 -2.55
CA ILE A 85 -10.86 -0.52 -2.50
C ILE A 85 -10.05 -1.81 -2.33
N THR A 86 -8.96 -1.95 -3.08
CA THR A 86 -8.08 -3.13 -3.02
C THR A 86 -7.46 -3.29 -1.63
N LEU A 87 -6.94 -2.21 -1.04
CA LEU A 87 -6.39 -2.21 0.32
C LEU A 87 -7.44 -2.55 1.37
N ALA A 88 -8.67 -2.05 1.23
CA ALA A 88 -9.76 -2.36 2.15
C ALA A 88 -10.13 -3.86 2.11
N ASP A 89 -10.19 -4.46 0.93
CA ASP A 89 -10.48 -5.89 0.75
C ASP A 89 -9.34 -6.77 1.28
N ILE A 90 -8.08 -6.42 0.98
CA ILE A 90 -6.92 -7.15 1.50
C ILE A 90 -6.85 -7.02 3.03
N GLY A 91 -7.03 -5.80 3.56
CA GLY A 91 -7.02 -5.51 4.99
C GLY A 91 -8.07 -6.31 5.75
N ARG A 92 -9.30 -6.43 5.22
CA ARG A 92 -10.34 -7.30 5.79
C ARG A 92 -9.95 -8.77 5.79
N LYS A 93 -9.36 -9.27 4.71
CA LYS A 93 -8.90 -10.66 4.65
C LYS A 93 -7.79 -10.93 5.67
N LEU A 94 -6.84 -10.02 5.80
CA LEU A 94 -5.76 -10.12 6.80
C LEU A 94 -6.30 -10.02 8.23
N ALA A 95 -7.20 -9.08 8.51
CA ALA A 95 -7.86 -8.96 9.81
C ALA A 95 -8.62 -10.25 10.20
N ASN A 96 -9.33 -10.88 9.25
CA ASN A 96 -9.98 -12.16 9.49
C ASN A 96 -8.97 -13.28 9.80
N LEU A 97 -7.86 -13.36 9.06
CA LEU A 97 -6.80 -14.34 9.36
C LEU A 97 -6.19 -14.11 10.75
N ILE A 98 -6.00 -12.85 11.13
CA ILE A 98 -5.54 -12.47 12.46
C ILE A 98 -6.56 -12.88 13.52
N GLY A 99 -7.86 -12.68 13.29
CA GLY A 99 -8.93 -13.14 14.20
C GLY A 99 -8.96 -14.67 14.39
N LEU A 100 -8.67 -15.43 13.33
CA LEU A 100 -8.51 -16.89 13.42
C LEU A 100 -7.28 -17.29 14.24
N ALA A 101 -6.18 -16.54 14.15
CA ALA A 101 -5.01 -16.77 15.00
C ALA A 101 -5.26 -16.33 16.45
N GLU A 102 -5.91 -15.19 16.64
CA GLU A 102 -6.33 -14.63 17.93
C GLU A 102 -7.17 -15.65 18.71
N THR A 103 -8.20 -16.22 18.10
CA THR A 103 -9.09 -17.18 18.79
C THR A 103 -8.33 -18.40 19.30
N LYS A 104 -7.28 -18.83 18.61
CA LYS A 104 -6.40 -19.92 19.06
C LYS A 104 -5.47 -19.50 20.21
N VAL A 105 -4.88 -18.31 20.15
CA VAL A 105 -3.87 -17.83 21.11
C VAL A 105 -4.51 -17.21 22.36
N LEU A 106 -5.49 -16.34 22.16
CA LEU A 106 -6.14 -15.51 23.18
C LEU A 106 -7.58 -15.92 23.48
N GLY A 107 -8.04 -17.09 23.01
CA GLY A 107 -9.42 -17.57 23.24
C GLY A 107 -9.83 -17.70 24.71
N ARG A 108 -8.87 -17.78 25.63
CA ARG A 108 -9.10 -17.81 27.09
C ARG A 108 -9.38 -16.42 27.70
N VAL A 109 -9.04 -15.34 27.01
CA VAL A 109 -9.24 -13.96 27.49
C VAL A 109 -10.69 -13.55 27.24
N LYS A 110 -11.48 -13.45 28.31
CA LYS A 110 -12.90 -13.08 28.24
C LYS A 110 -13.14 -11.58 27.98
N ASN A 111 -12.21 -10.72 28.41
CA ASN A 111 -12.36 -9.27 28.26
C ASN A 111 -12.08 -8.85 26.81
N ARG A 112 -13.13 -8.43 26.09
CA ARG A 112 -13.08 -7.98 24.69
C ARG A 112 -12.06 -6.86 24.49
N HIS A 113 -11.99 -5.88 25.39
CA HIS A 113 -11.06 -4.75 25.29
C HIS A 113 -9.61 -5.21 25.37
N LEU A 114 -9.29 -6.05 26.35
CA LEU A 114 -7.93 -6.57 26.52
C LEU A 114 -7.50 -7.43 25.33
N ARG A 115 -8.42 -8.24 24.79
CA ARG A 115 -8.17 -9.09 23.62
C ARG A 115 -7.90 -8.27 22.37
N PHE A 116 -8.73 -7.25 22.11
CA PHE A 116 -8.52 -6.32 21.01
C PHE A 116 -7.19 -5.56 21.14
N MET A 117 -6.89 -4.99 22.31
CA MET A 117 -5.62 -4.29 22.57
C MET A 117 -4.42 -5.20 22.33
N ALA A 118 -4.47 -6.46 22.78
CA ALA A 118 -3.41 -7.43 22.54
C ALA A 118 -3.23 -7.74 21.05
N VAL A 119 -4.31 -7.97 20.31
CA VAL A 119 -4.25 -8.20 18.84
C VAL A 119 -3.69 -7.00 18.11
N LEU A 120 -4.14 -5.80 18.46
CA LEU A 120 -3.67 -4.57 17.87
C LEU A 120 -2.16 -4.38 18.14
N ALA A 121 -1.73 -4.58 19.39
CA ALA A 121 -0.32 -4.51 19.76
C ALA A 121 0.55 -5.56 19.04
N MET A 122 0.10 -6.81 18.97
CA MET A 122 0.82 -7.87 18.24
C MET A 122 0.94 -7.56 16.75
N THR A 123 -0.14 -7.07 16.12
CA THR A 123 -0.16 -6.71 14.69
C THR A 123 0.73 -5.51 14.41
N LEU A 124 0.72 -4.51 15.31
CA LEU A 124 1.60 -3.35 15.22
C LEU A 124 3.08 -3.76 15.34
N LEU A 125 3.43 -4.53 16.38
CA LEU A 125 4.80 -4.98 16.61
C LEU A 125 5.32 -5.86 15.47
N ALA A 126 4.51 -6.81 15.00
CA ALA A 126 4.87 -7.67 13.88
C ALA A 126 5.12 -6.86 12.60
N GLY A 127 4.27 -5.87 12.30
CA GLY A 127 4.45 -5.03 11.13
C GLY A 127 5.64 -4.06 11.24
N ILE A 128 5.97 -3.55 12.43
CA ILE A 128 7.20 -2.78 12.64
C ILE A 128 8.42 -3.63 12.26
N VAL A 129 8.47 -4.89 12.70
CA VAL A 129 9.58 -5.79 12.34
C VAL A 129 9.61 -6.05 10.84
N VAL A 130 8.48 -6.49 10.26
CA VAL A 130 8.41 -6.97 8.87
C VAL A 130 8.50 -5.86 7.84
N PHE A 131 7.86 -4.72 8.08
CA PHE A 131 7.69 -3.65 7.08
C PHE A 131 8.54 -2.41 7.33
N LEU A 132 9.15 -2.28 8.52
CA LEU A 132 10.07 -1.17 8.82
C LEU A 132 11.50 -1.66 9.09
N LEU A 133 11.72 -2.55 10.06
CA LEU A 133 13.08 -2.94 10.48
C LEU A 133 13.81 -3.81 9.44
N ILE A 134 13.14 -4.83 8.89
CA ILE A 134 13.74 -5.67 7.83
C ILE A 134 14.05 -4.83 6.58
N PRO A 135 13.12 -4.03 6.03
CA PRO A 135 13.42 -3.14 4.91
C PRO A 135 14.51 -2.12 5.22
N ALA A 136 14.56 -1.56 6.43
CA ALA A 136 15.64 -0.66 6.84
C ALA A 136 17.03 -1.31 6.74
N ALA A 137 17.15 -2.56 7.19
CA ALA A 137 18.39 -3.33 7.07
C ALA A 137 18.74 -3.61 5.60
N ILE A 138 17.74 -3.94 4.77
CA ILE A 138 17.93 -4.15 3.33
C ILE A 138 18.36 -2.86 2.63
N PHE A 139 17.71 -1.72 2.90
CA PHE A 139 18.06 -0.44 2.31
C PHE A 139 19.47 -0.01 2.72
N THR A 140 19.86 -0.18 3.98
CA THR A 140 21.22 0.09 4.46
C THR A 140 22.27 -0.77 3.74
N ALA A 141 21.93 -2.03 3.42
CA ALA A 141 22.83 -2.92 2.69
C ALA A 141 22.90 -2.62 1.18
N LEU A 142 21.82 -2.09 0.59
CA LEU A 142 21.73 -1.82 -0.85
C LEU A 142 22.07 -0.36 -1.23
N GLU A 143 21.94 0.57 -0.30
CA GLU A 143 22.27 1.98 -0.41
C GLU A 143 23.47 2.26 0.51
N GLU A 144 24.69 2.07 -0.02
CA GLU A 144 25.94 2.09 0.77
C GLU A 144 26.14 3.38 1.59
N GLN A 145 25.54 4.48 1.14
CA GLN A 145 25.60 5.78 1.80
C GLN A 145 24.54 5.97 2.91
N TRP A 146 23.60 5.05 3.09
CA TRP A 146 22.53 5.17 4.09
C TRP A 146 22.89 4.46 5.39
N SER A 147 22.57 5.10 6.51
CA SER A 147 22.52 4.51 7.83
C SER A 147 21.23 3.71 8.05
N PHE A 148 21.23 2.82 9.04
CA PHE A 148 20.03 2.09 9.44
C PHE A 148 18.85 3.01 9.78
N MET A 149 19.12 4.16 10.42
CA MET A 149 18.09 5.13 10.76
C MET A 149 17.48 5.76 9.51
N GLU A 150 18.28 6.06 8.49
CA GLU A 150 17.79 6.58 7.20
C GLU A 150 16.96 5.54 6.46
N GLY A 151 17.40 4.28 6.43
CA GLY A 151 16.60 3.18 5.89
C GLY A 151 15.26 3.03 6.60
N PHE A 152 15.24 3.11 7.94
CA PHE A 152 14.02 3.07 8.74
C PHE A 152 13.12 4.28 8.49
N TRP A 153 13.70 5.48 8.45
CA TRP A 153 12.98 6.73 8.19
C TRP A 153 12.32 6.70 6.81
N CYS A 154 13.06 6.27 5.78
CA CYS A 154 12.53 6.07 4.44
C CYS A 154 11.35 5.07 4.45
N ALA A 155 11.53 3.88 5.04
CA ALA A 155 10.47 2.87 5.15
C ALA A 155 9.21 3.43 5.82
N PHE A 156 9.37 4.13 6.95
CA PHE A 156 8.29 4.76 7.69
C PHE A 156 7.57 5.82 6.84
N ALA A 157 8.29 6.81 6.32
CA ALA A 157 7.72 7.90 5.53
C ALA A 157 6.99 7.39 4.27
N THR A 158 7.47 6.29 3.70
CA THR A 158 6.86 5.62 2.54
C THR A 158 5.53 4.97 2.91
N LEU A 159 5.51 4.12 3.93
CA LEU A 159 4.29 3.36 4.30
C LEU A 159 3.25 4.22 5.03
N ALA A 160 3.69 5.32 5.66
CA ALA A 160 2.81 6.35 6.19
C ALA A 160 2.24 7.28 5.09
N THR A 161 2.63 7.09 3.82
CA THR A 161 2.23 7.94 2.68
C THR A 161 2.62 9.41 2.82
N ILE A 162 3.62 9.71 3.64
CA ILE A 162 4.13 11.08 3.82
C ILE A 162 5.02 11.46 2.64
N GLY A 163 5.94 10.56 2.26
CA GLY A 163 6.77 10.71 1.07
C GLY A 163 7.52 12.03 0.95
N PHE A 164 8.31 12.41 1.96
CA PHE A 164 9.08 13.67 1.93
C PHE A 164 10.04 13.80 0.73
N GLY A 165 10.55 12.68 0.21
CA GLY A 165 11.46 12.67 -0.94
C GLY A 165 12.90 13.05 -0.63
N ASP A 166 13.22 13.28 0.65
CA ASP A 166 14.57 13.45 1.20
C ASP A 166 15.42 12.18 1.01
N LEU A 167 14.79 11.01 1.19
CA LEU A 167 15.38 9.71 0.93
C LEU A 167 14.53 8.95 -0.09
N VAL A 168 15.11 8.64 -1.25
CA VAL A 168 14.48 7.83 -2.30
C VAL A 168 15.42 6.70 -2.70
N PRO A 169 15.04 5.43 -2.47
CA PRO A 169 15.90 4.31 -2.82
C PRO A 169 16.11 4.25 -4.34
N GLY A 170 17.34 3.95 -4.76
CA GLY A 170 17.69 3.77 -6.16
C GLY A 170 17.97 5.06 -6.92
N MET A 171 17.96 6.23 -6.27
CA MET A 171 18.26 7.53 -6.90
C MET A 171 19.74 7.93 -6.84
N SER A 172 20.50 7.48 -5.85
CA SER A 172 21.88 7.93 -5.60
C SER A 172 22.95 7.30 -6.52
N ARG A 173 22.60 6.29 -7.33
CA ARG A 173 23.56 5.56 -8.18
C ARG A 173 24.00 6.39 -9.40
N GLU A 174 25.27 6.28 -9.77
CA GLU A 174 25.90 7.02 -10.88
C GLU A 174 25.15 6.85 -12.22
N VAL A 175 25.22 7.89 -13.04
CA VAL A 175 24.62 7.98 -14.39
C VAL A 175 25.03 6.81 -15.29
N GLY A 176 26.26 6.31 -15.14
CA GLY A 176 26.77 5.20 -15.97
C GLY A 176 26.05 3.86 -15.79
N GLN A 177 25.23 3.70 -14.74
CA GLN A 177 24.50 2.45 -14.43
C GLN A 177 22.99 2.57 -14.68
N LEU A 178 22.53 3.62 -15.37
CA LEU A 178 21.12 3.81 -15.72
C LEU A 178 20.59 2.67 -16.60
N GLY A 179 19.46 2.08 -16.19
CA GLY A 179 18.81 0.99 -16.93
C GLY A 179 19.47 -0.39 -16.80
N SER A 180 20.44 -0.57 -15.89
CA SER A 180 21.03 -1.88 -15.63
C SER A 180 19.96 -2.88 -15.13
N PRO A 181 20.07 -4.18 -15.45
CA PRO A 181 19.11 -5.19 -15.00
C PRO A 181 18.93 -5.23 -13.47
N GLU A 182 20.02 -5.04 -12.72
CA GLU A 182 20.00 -5.02 -11.26
C GLU A 182 19.14 -3.87 -10.70
N ARG A 183 19.25 -2.69 -11.30
CA ARG A 183 18.44 -1.53 -10.89
C ARG A 183 16.97 -1.68 -11.25
N ASN A 184 16.68 -2.29 -12.40
CA ASN A 184 15.32 -2.63 -12.80
C ASN A 184 14.68 -3.57 -11.76
N VAL A 185 15.40 -4.63 -11.39
CA VAL A 185 14.95 -5.58 -10.36
C VAL A 185 14.74 -4.88 -9.02
N TYR A 186 15.68 -4.03 -8.61
CA TYR A 186 15.57 -3.28 -7.35
C TYR A 186 14.35 -2.35 -7.33
N THR A 187 14.06 -1.65 -8.42
CA THR A 187 12.93 -0.71 -8.51
C THR A 187 11.59 -1.44 -8.55
N VAL A 188 11.52 -2.59 -9.22
CA VAL A 188 10.36 -3.48 -9.16
C VAL A 188 10.17 -4.03 -7.74
N ALA A 189 11.24 -4.46 -7.08
CA ALA A 189 11.19 -4.92 -5.69
C ALA A 189 10.71 -3.83 -4.73
N LEU A 190 11.19 -2.59 -4.91
CA LEU A 190 10.73 -1.42 -4.16
C LEU A 190 9.24 -1.16 -4.38
N SER A 191 8.78 -1.25 -5.63
CA SER A 191 7.37 -1.11 -5.97
C SER A 191 6.51 -2.18 -5.29
N MET A 192 6.96 -3.43 -5.29
CA MET A 192 6.28 -4.53 -4.60
C MET A 192 6.26 -4.30 -3.09
N TYR A 193 7.37 -3.85 -2.51
CA TYR A 193 7.44 -3.48 -1.10
C TYR A 193 6.44 -2.37 -0.75
N THR A 194 6.37 -1.28 -1.53
CA THR A 194 5.41 -0.19 -1.28
C THR A 194 3.97 -0.69 -1.33
N LEU A 195 3.62 -1.49 -2.35
CA LEU A 195 2.26 -2.02 -2.52
C LEU A 195 1.87 -3.00 -1.39
N LEU A 196 2.78 -3.92 -1.04
CA LEU A 196 2.52 -4.91 0.01
C LEU A 196 2.57 -4.28 1.40
N GLY A 197 3.49 -3.36 1.66
CA GLY A 197 3.65 -2.71 2.95
C GLY A 197 2.42 -1.89 3.36
N MET A 198 1.73 -1.27 2.41
CA MET A 198 0.49 -0.54 2.69
C MET A 198 -0.67 -1.41 3.17
N THR A 199 -0.59 -2.73 2.96
CA THR A 199 -1.60 -3.66 3.50
C THR A 199 -1.57 -3.68 5.03
N TRP A 200 -0.43 -3.37 5.67
CA TRP A 200 -0.31 -3.36 7.13
C TRP A 200 -1.06 -2.18 7.78
N PRO A 201 -0.82 -0.90 7.42
CA PRO A 201 -1.64 0.22 7.89
C PRO A 201 -3.13 0.03 7.57
N ALA A 202 -3.45 -0.50 6.37
CA ALA A 202 -4.83 -0.80 6.00
C ALA A 202 -5.47 -1.84 6.93
N THR A 203 -4.73 -2.89 7.30
CA THR A 203 -5.21 -3.92 8.26
C THR A 203 -5.41 -3.34 9.66
N LEU A 204 -4.48 -2.50 10.14
CA LEU A 204 -4.63 -1.82 11.43
C LEU A 204 -5.88 -0.94 11.45
N TRP A 205 -6.13 -0.18 10.38
CA TRP A 205 -7.34 0.61 10.23
C TRP A 205 -8.60 -0.25 10.30
N VAL A 206 -8.63 -1.38 9.56
CA VAL A 206 -9.77 -2.31 9.58
C VAL A 206 -10.00 -2.87 10.98
N LEU A 207 -8.96 -3.32 11.69
CA LEU A 207 -9.09 -3.83 13.06
C LEU A 207 -9.69 -2.77 14.01
N VAL A 208 -9.23 -1.53 13.91
CA VAL A 208 -9.76 -0.41 14.71
C VAL A 208 -11.21 -0.11 14.33
N ALA A 209 -11.51 -0.05 13.03
CA ALA A 209 -12.86 0.22 12.53
C ALA A 209 -13.86 -0.86 12.97
N ASP A 210 -13.50 -2.14 12.87
CA ASP A 210 -14.34 -3.26 13.29
C ASP A 210 -14.58 -3.22 14.80
N TYR A 211 -13.59 -2.82 15.59
CA TYR A 211 -13.75 -2.68 17.03
C TYR A 211 -14.67 -1.50 17.41
N LEU A 212 -14.49 -0.32 16.78
CA LEU A 212 -15.25 0.89 17.09
C LEU A 212 -16.68 0.85 16.54
N TYR A 213 -16.87 0.31 15.32
CA TYR A 213 -18.11 0.41 14.57
C TYR A 213 -18.79 -0.94 14.31
N GLY A 214 -18.08 -2.06 14.41
CA GLY A 214 -18.61 -3.40 14.10
C GLY A 214 -19.74 -3.91 15.02
N SER A 215 -20.07 -3.18 16.09
CA SER A 215 -21.23 -3.48 16.94
C SER A 215 -22.56 -2.93 16.40
N LYS A 216 -22.52 -1.87 15.57
CA LYS A 216 -23.74 -1.12 15.21
C LYS A 216 -24.58 -1.78 14.11
N GLY A 217 -23.98 -2.59 13.24
CA GLY A 217 -24.68 -3.27 12.15
C GLY A 217 -25.56 -4.44 12.60
N THR A 218 -25.20 -5.11 13.69
CA THR A 218 -25.96 -6.27 14.22
C THR A 218 -27.19 -5.83 15.00
N GLU A 219 -27.10 -4.70 15.72
CA GLU A 219 -28.21 -4.11 16.49
C GLU A 219 -29.28 -3.51 15.56
N GLN A 220 -28.89 -2.77 14.51
CA GLN A 220 -29.84 -2.19 13.56
C GLN A 220 -30.57 -3.24 12.72
N GLY A 221 -29.88 -4.32 12.31
CA GLY A 221 -30.51 -5.44 11.58
C GLY A 221 -31.47 -6.27 12.45
N GLN A 222 -31.21 -6.40 13.76
CA GLN A 222 -32.14 -7.03 14.70
C GLN A 222 -33.36 -6.14 15.00
N GLU A 223 -33.18 -4.82 15.12
CA GLU A 223 -34.29 -3.88 15.29
C GLU A 223 -35.18 -3.78 14.04
N GLU A 224 -34.62 -3.76 12.83
CA GLU A 224 -35.41 -3.77 11.59
C GLU A 224 -36.12 -5.12 11.38
N GLY A 225 -35.48 -6.24 11.72
CA GLY A 225 -36.11 -7.57 11.69
C GLY A 225 -37.30 -7.66 12.65
N GLN A 226 -37.14 -7.20 13.89
CA GLN A 226 -38.24 -7.17 14.88
C GLN A 226 -39.38 -6.23 14.47
N LYS A 227 -39.07 -5.06 13.89
CA LYS A 227 -40.11 -4.14 13.38
C LYS A 227 -40.88 -4.73 12.20
N THR A 228 -40.21 -5.49 11.35
CA THR A 228 -40.86 -6.13 10.18
C THR A 228 -41.75 -7.29 10.61
N GLU A 229 -41.33 -8.09 11.59
CA GLU A 229 -42.17 -9.16 12.17
C GLU A 229 -43.37 -8.62 12.96
N ALA A 230 -43.21 -7.51 13.69
CA ALA A 230 -44.30 -6.90 14.46
C ALA A 230 -45.39 -6.24 13.60
N VAL A 231 -45.09 -5.88 12.35
CA VAL A 231 -46.05 -5.33 11.38
C VAL A 231 -46.76 -6.43 10.58
N ALA A 232 -46.24 -7.66 10.63
CA ALA A 232 -46.79 -8.81 9.90
C ALA A 232 -47.83 -9.63 10.70
N ILE A 233 -48.17 -9.22 11.93
CA ILE A 233 -49.20 -9.81 12.82
C ILE A 233 -50.36 -8.82 12.96
#